data_AF-A0A6G1RSJ3-F1
#
_entry.id   AF-A0A6G1RSJ3-F1
#
_cell.length_a   1.000
_cell.length_b   1.000
_cell.length_c   1.000
_cell.angle_alpha   90.00
_cell.angle_beta   90.00
_cell.angle_gamma   90.00
#
_symmetry.space_group_name_H-M   'P 1'
#
loop_
_entity.id
_entity.type
_entity.pdbx_description
1 polymer ?
#
loop_
_entity_poly.entity_id
_entity_poly.type
_entity_poly.pdbx_seq_one_letter_code
_entity_poly.pdbx_strand_id
1 'polypeptide(L)'
;MALVFSLRAIYGTDDLRNALHGSLSISSAEREIRFMFPEVILEPIPAGQRAKDYLNLYVKPTLLAGLTALCKEKPADPMIWLADWLIEHNPNKPRIQHQTTEEGHQG
;
A
#
# COMPACT_ATOMS: atom_id res chain seq x y z
N MET A 1 -47.69 -7.02 -18.93
CA MET A 1 -46.31 -6.84 -19.43
C MET A 1 -45.51 -6.22 -18.28
N ALA A 2 -44.77 -7.03 -17.52
CA ALA A 2 -43.92 -6.50 -16.46
C ALA A 2 -42.65 -5.95 -17.11
N LEU A 3 -42.37 -4.67 -16.91
CA LEU A 3 -41.18 -4.06 -17.49
C LEU A 3 -39.96 -4.43 -16.65
N VAL A 4 -39.05 -5.16 -17.28
CA VAL A 4 -37.71 -5.51 -16.80
C VAL A 4 -36.79 -4.29 -16.97
N PHE A 5 -36.69 -3.45 -15.95
CA PHE A 5 -35.93 -2.19 -16.02
C PHE A 5 -34.63 -2.15 -15.22
N SER A 6 -34.11 -3.30 -14.76
CA SER A 6 -32.79 -3.31 -14.11
C SER A 6 -31.69 -3.48 -15.16
N LEU A 7 -30.51 -2.88 -14.91
CA LEU A 7 -29.35 -3.06 -15.79
C LEU A 7 -28.99 -4.54 -15.96
N ARG A 8 -29.13 -5.35 -14.91
CA ARG A 8 -28.91 -6.81 -14.99
C ARG A 8 -29.93 -7.51 -15.90
N ALA A 9 -31.19 -7.05 -15.95
CA ALA A 9 -32.20 -7.64 -16.81
C ALA A 9 -32.03 -7.24 -18.30
N ILE A 10 -31.40 -6.09 -18.56
CA ILE A 10 -31.13 -5.60 -19.92
C ILE A 10 -29.82 -6.18 -20.47
N TYR A 11 -28.79 -6.31 -19.62
CA TYR A 11 -27.42 -6.63 -20.04
C TYR A 11 -26.87 -7.96 -19.52
N GLY A 12 -27.51 -8.59 -18.53
CA GLY A 12 -27.08 -9.89 -18.00
C GLY A 12 -27.60 -11.05 -18.85
N THR A 13 -26.82 -12.13 -18.93
CA THR A 13 -27.20 -13.36 -19.68
C THR A 13 -27.52 -14.54 -18.78
N ASP A 14 -26.90 -14.61 -17.60
CA ASP A 14 -27.10 -15.63 -16.58
C ASP A 14 -26.63 -15.09 -15.20
N ASP A 15 -26.78 -15.91 -14.14
CA ASP A 15 -26.47 -15.51 -12.77
C ASP A 15 -25.00 -15.10 -12.55
N LEU A 16 -24.07 -15.74 -13.26
CA LEU A 16 -22.63 -15.45 -13.17
C LEU A 16 -22.25 -14.28 -14.09
N ARG A 17 -22.88 -14.21 -15.26
CA ARG A 17 -22.69 -13.17 -16.27
C ARG A 17 -23.79 -12.11 -16.15
N ASN A 18 -23.81 -11.45 -15.00
CA ASN A 18 -24.81 -10.42 -14.67
C ASN A 18 -24.39 -9.00 -15.10
N ALA A 19 -23.33 -8.86 -15.89
CA ALA A 19 -22.74 -7.62 -16.42
C ALA A 19 -22.22 -6.60 -15.40
N LEU A 20 -22.58 -6.70 -14.11
CA LEU A 20 -22.29 -5.69 -13.10
C LEU A 20 -21.95 -6.32 -11.74
N HIS A 21 -20.74 -6.01 -11.26
CA HIS A 21 -20.33 -6.21 -9.88
C HIS A 21 -20.49 -4.92 -9.08
N GLY A 22 -20.96 -5.05 -7.84
CA GLY A 22 -21.04 -3.94 -6.89
C GLY A 22 -20.73 -4.47 -5.51
N SER A 23 -19.99 -3.67 -4.73
CA SER A 23 -19.60 -4.04 -3.38
C SER A 23 -20.82 -4.11 -2.46
N LEU A 24 -20.83 -5.08 -1.52
CA LEU A 24 -21.98 -5.36 -0.65
C LEU A 24 -22.02 -4.50 0.64
N SER A 25 -20.92 -3.83 0.97
CA SER A 25 -20.77 -3.03 2.19
C SER A 25 -19.77 -1.89 1.96
N ILE A 26 -19.77 -0.91 2.86
CA ILE A 26 -18.77 0.17 2.84
C ILE A 26 -17.36 -0.41 2.99
N SER A 27 -17.15 -1.34 3.92
CA SER A 27 -15.83 -1.97 4.14
C SER A 27 -15.33 -2.75 2.92
N SER A 28 -16.21 -3.47 2.22
CA SER A 28 -15.84 -4.18 0.98
C SER A 28 -15.58 -3.19 -0.16
N ALA A 29 -16.37 -2.11 -0.24
CA ALA A 29 -16.15 -1.05 -1.24
C ALA A 29 -14.78 -0.37 -1.03
N GLU A 30 -14.44 0.03 0.19
CA GLU A 30 -13.14 0.62 0.52
C GLU A 30 -11.98 -0.31 0.11
N ARG A 31 -12.10 -1.62 0.40
CA ARG A 31 -11.09 -2.61 0.05
C ARG A 31 -10.97 -2.80 -1.47
N GLU A 32 -12.09 -2.94 -2.17
CA GLU A 32 -12.13 -3.13 -3.62
C GLU A 32 -11.59 -1.90 -4.35
N ILE A 33 -11.96 -0.69 -3.91
CA ILE A 33 -11.47 0.58 -4.45
C ILE A 33 -9.95 0.69 -4.26
N ARG A 34 -9.43 0.41 -3.05
CA ARG A 34 -7.98 0.44 -2.79
C ARG A 34 -7.21 -0.56 -3.64
N PHE A 35 -7.81 -1.72 -3.91
CA PHE A 35 -7.19 -2.75 -4.75
C PHE A 35 -7.13 -2.35 -6.23
N MET A 36 -8.23 -1.83 -6.78
CA MET A 36 -8.33 -1.48 -8.20
C MET A 36 -7.66 -0.13 -8.53
N PHE A 37 -7.71 0.83 -7.59
CA PHE A 37 -7.23 2.20 -7.77
C PHE A 37 -6.28 2.56 -6.60
N PRO A 38 -5.04 2.06 -6.61
CA PRO A 38 -4.14 2.20 -5.45
C PRO A 38 -3.81 3.66 -5.09
N GLU A 39 -3.82 4.56 -6.07
CA GLU A 39 -3.51 5.98 -5.89
C GLU A 39 -4.72 6.81 -5.40
N VAL A 40 -5.89 6.20 -5.20
CA VAL A 40 -7.08 6.93 -4.76
C VAL A 40 -7.02 7.27 -3.27
N ILE A 41 -7.31 8.53 -2.97
CA ILE A 41 -7.50 8.98 -1.59
C ILE A 41 -8.93 8.62 -1.19
N LEU A 42 -9.08 7.78 -0.16
CA LEU A 42 -10.38 7.43 0.39
C LEU A 42 -10.71 8.38 1.54
N GLU A 43 -11.81 9.11 1.37
CA GLU A 43 -12.37 9.99 2.38
C GLU A 43 -13.28 9.21 3.35
N PRO A 44 -13.38 9.63 4.63
CA PRO A 44 -12.57 10.69 5.23
C PRO A 44 -11.15 10.19 5.54
N ILE A 45 -10.16 11.08 5.38
CA ILE A 45 -8.79 10.78 5.83
C ILE A 45 -8.82 10.37 7.31
N PRO A 46 -8.24 9.20 7.69
CA PRO A 46 -8.25 8.75 9.07
C PRO A 46 -7.71 9.82 10.02
N ALA A 47 -8.50 10.18 11.02
CA ALA A 47 -8.14 11.16 12.05
C ALA A 47 -8.30 10.55 13.46
N GLY A 48 -7.83 11.27 14.48
CA GLY A 48 -7.98 10.88 15.87
C GLY A 48 -7.37 9.51 16.18
N GLN A 49 -8.15 8.61 16.78
CA GLN A 49 -7.63 7.30 17.21
C GLN A 49 -7.20 6.42 16.01
N ARG A 50 -7.95 6.45 14.89
CA ARG A 50 -7.61 5.66 13.69
C ARG A 50 -6.24 6.06 13.12
N ALA A 51 -5.92 7.35 13.12
CA ALA A 51 -4.60 7.85 12.71
C ALA A 51 -3.51 7.37 13.67
N LYS A 52 -3.75 7.45 14.99
CA LYS A 52 -2.81 6.98 16.01
C LYS A 52 -2.52 5.49 15.87
N ASP A 53 -3.55 4.68 15.67
CA ASP A 53 -3.43 3.23 15.52
C ASP A 53 -2.62 2.88 14.26
N TYR A 54 -2.89 3.56 13.14
CA TYR A 54 -2.11 3.39 11.91
C TYR A 54 -0.63 3.73 12.12
N LEU A 55 -0.34 4.89 12.73
CA LEU A 55 1.03 5.29 13.02
C LEU A 55 1.73 4.29 13.94
N ASN A 56 1.04 3.82 14.99
CA ASN A 56 1.58 2.83 15.93
C ASN A 56 1.93 1.51 15.26
N LEU A 57 1.05 1.02 14.38
CA LEU A 57 1.17 -0.30 13.78
C LEU A 57 2.17 -0.32 12.61
N TYR A 58 2.17 0.72 11.77
CA TYR A 58 2.88 0.68 10.49
C TYR A 58 4.08 1.63 10.39
N VAL A 59 4.09 2.74 11.14
CA VAL A 59 5.12 3.79 10.97
C VAL A 59 6.12 3.79 12.12
N LYS A 60 5.64 3.77 13.36
CA LYS A 60 6.47 3.93 14.57
C LYS A 60 7.59 2.90 14.70
N PRO A 61 7.40 1.60 14.45
CA PRO A 61 8.47 0.62 14.67
C PRO A 61 9.72 0.95 13.83
N THR A 62 9.55 1.21 12.54
CA THR A 62 10.65 1.52 11.62
C THR A 62 11.19 2.93 11.86
N LEU A 63 10.32 3.93 12.02
CA LEU A 63 10.75 5.31 12.20
C LEU A 63 11.52 5.52 13.51
N LEU A 64 11.07 4.90 14.61
CA LEU A 64 11.78 4.97 15.89
C LEU A 64 13.17 4.34 15.80
N ALA A 65 13.30 3.19 15.13
CA ALA A 65 14.59 2.55 14.89
C ALA A 65 15.52 3.45 14.07
N GLY A 66 15.01 4.06 12.99
CA GLY A 66 15.78 4.98 12.15
C GLY A 66 16.24 6.24 12.87
N LEU A 67 15.34 6.88 13.63
CA LEU A 67 15.68 8.05 14.45
C LEU A 67 16.71 7.69 15.54
N THR A 68 16.59 6.51 16.14
CA THR A 68 17.57 6.01 17.11
C THR A 68 18.93 5.81 16.46
N ALA A 69 18.99 5.25 15.25
CA ALA A 69 20.23 5.07 14.51
C ALA A 69 20.85 6.42 14.09
N LEU A 70 20.03 7.37 13.64
CA LEU A 70 20.46 8.71 13.28
C LEU A 70 21.14 9.45 14.45
N CYS A 71 20.57 9.37 15.64
CA CYS A 71 21.15 9.97 16.85
C CYS A 71 22.51 9.36 17.24
N LYS A 72 22.77 8.11 16.86
CA LYS A 72 24.05 7.43 17.11
C LYS A 72 25.09 7.85 16.07
N GLU A 73 24.73 7.85 14.80
CA GLU A 73 25.64 8.12 13.68
C GLU A 73 26.02 9.61 13.56
N LYS A 74 25.06 10.51 13.81
CA LYS A 74 25.23 11.97 13.71
C LYS A 74 25.89 12.40 12.37
N PRO A 75 25.32 12.01 11.23
CA PRO A 75 25.86 12.36 9.92
C PRO A 75 25.79 13.87 9.67
N ALA A 76 26.59 14.37 8.73
CA ALA A 76 26.58 15.78 8.32
C ALA A 76 25.21 16.22 7.75
N ASP A 77 24.52 15.31 7.05
CA ASP A 77 23.21 15.52 6.44
C ASP A 77 22.14 14.57 7.02
N PRO A 78 21.57 14.86 8.21
CA PRO A 78 20.64 13.96 8.91
C PRO A 78 19.39 13.56 8.12
N MET A 79 18.86 14.47 7.30
CA MET A 79 17.62 14.23 6.55
C MET A 79 17.83 13.22 5.43
N ILE A 80 18.87 13.42 4.61
CA ILE A 80 19.21 12.51 3.50
C ILE A 80 19.57 11.14 4.05
N TRP A 81 20.42 11.09 5.08
CA TRP A 81 20.81 9.84 5.73
C TRP A 81 19.60 9.06 6.25
N LEU A 82 18.64 9.73 6.89
CA LEU A 82 17.44 9.05 7.40
C LEU A 82 16.54 8.56 6.26
N ALA A 83 16.43 9.32 5.16
CA ALA A 83 15.66 8.90 3.99
C ALA A 83 16.23 7.61 3.39
N ASP A 84 17.55 7.56 3.18
CA ASP A 84 18.24 6.36 2.67
C ASP A 84 18.08 5.19 3.65
N TRP A 85 18.27 5.44 4.95
CA TRP A 85 18.09 4.42 5.99
C TRP A 85 16.67 3.82 5.96
N LEU A 86 15.63 4.64 5.80
CA LEU A 86 14.24 4.19 5.73
C LEU A 86 13.95 3.36 4.47
N ILE A 87 14.56 3.70 3.33
CA ILE A 87 14.44 2.93 2.08
C ILE A 87 15.04 1.54 2.25
N GLU A 88 16.21 1.44 2.87
CA GLU A 88 16.93 0.18 3.13
C GLU A 88 16.28 -0.71 4.21
N HIS A 89 15.55 -0.08 5.14
CA HIS A 89 14.91 -0.74 6.28
C HIS A 89 13.38 -0.82 6.17
N ASN A 90 12.85 -0.70 4.95
CA ASN A 90 11.42 -0.81 4.70
C ASN A 90 10.93 -2.28 4.87
N PRO A 91 10.09 -2.59 5.88
CA PRO A 91 9.62 -3.94 6.12
C PRO A 91 8.66 -4.47 5.03
N ASN A 92 8.16 -3.58 4.17
CA ASN A 92 7.23 -3.93 3.08
C ASN A 92 7.95 -4.17 1.75
N LYS A 93 9.28 -4.00 1.68
CA LYS A 93 10.07 -4.33 0.48
C LYS A 93 10.98 -5.54 0.74
N PRO A 94 10.97 -6.56 -0.14
CA PRO A 94 11.92 -7.65 -0.03
C PRO A 94 13.35 -7.14 -0.24
N ARG A 95 14.30 -7.67 0.53
CA ARG A 95 15.73 -7.42 0.33
C ARG A 95 16.23 -8.31 -0.80
N ILE A 96 16.37 -7.75 -2.00
CA ILE A 96 16.91 -8.47 -3.15
C ILE A 96 18.43 -8.31 -3.11
N GLN A 97 19.15 -9.38 -2.78
CA GLN A 97 20.60 -9.43 -2.95
C GLN A 97 20.89 -9.64 -4.44
N HIS A 98 21.31 -8.59 -5.15
CA HIS A 98 21.91 -8.77 -6.47
C HIS A 98 23.28 -9.42 -6.28
N GLN A 99 23.42 -10.69 -6.63
CA GLN A 99 24.73 -11.32 -6.80
C GLN A 99 25.37 -10.68 -8.03
N THR A 100 26.22 -9.67 -7.81
CA THR A 100 27.12 -9.19 -8.86
C THR A 100 28.15 -10.30 -9.08
N THR A 101 27.95 -11.12 -10.11
CA THR A 101 29.02 -11.99 -10.62
C THR A 101 30.10 -11.08 -11.18
N GLU A 102 31.15 -10.86 -10.40
CA GLU A 102 32.41 -10.33 -10.93
C GLU A 102 32.97 -11.39 -11.90
N GLU A 103 32.67 -11.25 -13.19
CA GLU A 103 33.42 -11.95 -14.22
C GLU A 103 34.84 -11.39 -14.22
N GLY A 104 35.73 -12.09 -13.52
CA GLY A 104 37.15 -11.86 -13.58
C GLY A 104 37.65 -11.92 -15.02
N HIS A 105 38.04 -10.77 -15.56
CA HIS A 105 38.93 -10.71 -16.71
C HIS A 105 40.30 -11.23 -16.26
N GLN A 106 40.52 -12.53 -16.45
CA GLN A 106 41.85 -13.14 -16.59
C GLN A 106 42.02 -13.55 -18.05
N GLY A 107 43.02 -12.99 -18.72
CA GLY A 107 43.43 -13.34 -20.08
C GLY A 107 44.04 -12.17 -20.81
#